data_AF-A0A9Q5MWZ4-F1
#
_entry.id   AF-A0A9Q5MWZ4-F1
#
_cell.length_a   1.000
_cell.length_b   1.000
_cell.length_c   1.000
_cell.angle_alpha   90.00
_cell.angle_beta   90.00
_cell.angle_gamma   90.00
#
_symmetry.space_group_name_H-M   'P 1'
#
loop_
_entity.id
_entity.type
_entity.pdbx_description
1 polymer ?
#
loop_
_entity_poly.entity_id
_entity_poly.type
_entity_poly.pdbx_seq_one_letter_code
_entity_poly.pdbx_strand_id
1 'polypeptide(L)'
;MNTESDGTTSQTRRSSLASIIDPPIICASAPFDDLRGDIILRTSDNVDFQVFRIILDLASPVFKDMLSIPQPPPLQDEGTGGTPVVTISESSTAIDIILRFCYPIVQPQFDCDNMSIIAGVLHAATKYDIHAAIIPARAALRARAEESNENALAAYAIACSLKLEEEARAAAMAYLKWPALSVSVPELASLPALDYHNLLDFHRRVCKAVGSLLDQGDFLRDAFSTKGLISFSFLSHECSHETRIKFDRYASRYTYDWWSSSKLTFKDALNTTPLDFDKISLLAIAPNLENLSCVKCRDNIFRKWEETRSKLIAAIKEEVAKVSSSHRYAASQCNMQCLSSI
;
A
#
# COMPACT_ATOMS: atom_id res chain seq x y z
N MET A 1 -31.17 75.31 25.14
CA MET A 1 -31.00 74.29 26.19
C MET A 1 -31.72 73.05 25.70
N ASN A 2 -30.93 72.07 25.27
CA ASN A 2 -31.37 70.84 24.62
C ASN A 2 -31.96 69.87 25.66
N THR A 3 -32.91 69.02 25.25
CA THR A 3 -32.71 67.56 25.10
C THR A 3 -34.03 66.87 24.80
N GLU A 4 -34.20 66.40 23.56
CA GLU A 4 -35.07 65.29 23.18
C GLU A 4 -34.21 64.02 23.15
N SER A 5 -34.72 62.91 23.69
CA SER A 5 -34.06 61.60 23.65
C SER A 5 -34.88 60.62 22.82
N ASP A 6 -34.41 60.40 21.59
CA ASP A 6 -34.88 59.41 20.64
C ASP A 6 -34.55 57.99 21.11
N GLY A 7 -35.55 57.12 21.09
CA GLY A 7 -35.38 55.68 21.29
C GLY A 7 -35.80 54.94 20.02
N THR A 8 -34.88 54.67 19.09
CA THR A 8 -35.04 53.63 18.04
C THR A 8 -33.69 53.28 17.39
N THR A 9 -32.80 52.54 18.08
CA THR A 9 -31.63 51.91 17.39
C THR A 9 -31.19 50.64 18.10
N SER A 10 -31.86 49.50 17.88
CA SER A 10 -31.39 48.21 18.41
C SER A 10 -31.68 46.98 17.55
N GLN A 11 -32.18 47.13 16.31
CA GLN A 11 -32.44 45.98 15.43
C GLN A 11 -31.49 45.86 14.22
N THR A 12 -30.75 46.90 13.85
CA THR A 12 -29.87 46.86 12.65
C THR A 12 -28.47 46.29 12.91
N ARG A 13 -28.09 46.02 14.17
CA ARG A 13 -26.70 45.67 14.54
C ARG A 13 -26.40 44.16 14.62
N ARG A 14 -27.40 43.29 14.45
CA ARG A 14 -27.22 41.82 14.48
C ARG A 14 -26.94 41.19 13.12
N SER A 15 -27.05 41.94 12.02
CA SER A 15 -26.90 41.43 10.66
C SER A 15 -25.47 41.51 10.09
N SER A 16 -24.50 42.06 10.82
CA SER A 16 -23.21 42.49 10.23
C SER A 16 -21.97 41.84 10.85
N LEU A 17 -22.12 40.73 11.58
CA LEU A 17 -21.01 40.01 12.24
C LEU A 17 -20.80 38.57 11.72
N ALA A 18 -21.59 38.12 10.73
CA ALA A 18 -21.49 36.77 10.19
C ALA A 18 -20.52 36.63 8.99
N SER A 19 -19.97 37.72 8.46
CA SER A 19 -19.23 37.72 7.19
C SER A 19 -17.70 37.80 7.33
N ILE A 20 -17.11 37.37 8.45
CA ILE A 20 -15.67 37.56 8.74
C ILE A 20 -14.88 36.23 8.83
N ILE A 21 -15.49 35.05 8.67
CA ILE A 21 -14.77 33.78 8.90
C ILE A 21 -15.04 32.71 7.83
N ASP A 22 -15.19 33.10 6.57
CA ASP A 22 -15.05 32.14 5.47
C ASP A 22 -13.68 32.34 4.81
N PRO A 23 -12.85 31.28 4.68
CA PRO A 23 -11.57 31.38 3.97
C PRO A 23 -11.79 31.94 2.56
N PRO A 24 -10.88 32.76 2.04
CA PRO A 24 -11.05 33.34 0.70
C PRO A 24 -11.17 32.22 -0.34
N ILE A 25 -12.11 32.38 -1.26
CA ILE A 25 -12.23 31.50 -2.43
C ILE A 25 -11.10 31.82 -3.41
N ILE A 26 -10.43 30.79 -3.90
CA ILE A 26 -9.28 30.89 -4.80
C ILE A 26 -9.62 30.18 -6.11
N CYS A 27 -9.30 30.78 -7.26
CA CYS A 27 -9.44 30.08 -8.54
C CYS A 27 -8.31 29.06 -8.71
N ALA A 28 -8.65 27.87 -9.21
CA ALA A 28 -7.66 26.87 -9.61
C ALA A 28 -6.71 27.45 -10.68
N SER A 29 -5.50 26.90 -10.78
CA SER A 29 -4.56 27.22 -11.85
C SER A 29 -4.91 26.50 -13.15
N ALA A 30 -4.27 26.91 -14.25
CA ALA A 30 -4.31 26.20 -15.51
C ALA A 30 -4.10 24.67 -15.35
N PRO A 31 -4.89 23.84 -16.05
CA PRO A 31 -5.83 24.20 -17.13
C PRO A 31 -7.27 24.50 -16.67
N PHE A 32 -7.54 24.64 -15.37
CA PHE A 32 -8.90 24.76 -14.81
C PHE A 32 -9.27 26.21 -14.43
N ASP A 33 -8.63 27.18 -15.07
CA ASP A 33 -8.86 28.62 -14.96
C ASP A 33 -9.57 29.22 -16.20
N ASP A 34 -10.06 28.38 -17.12
CA ASP A 34 -10.69 28.82 -18.37
C ASP A 34 -12.12 29.31 -18.15
N LEU A 35 -12.36 30.61 -18.35
CA LEU A 35 -13.68 31.25 -18.20
C LEU A 35 -14.74 30.75 -19.19
N ARG A 36 -14.38 29.91 -20.17
CA ARG A 36 -15.35 29.23 -21.05
C ARG A 36 -16.02 28.03 -20.38
N GLY A 37 -15.57 27.60 -19.21
CA GLY A 37 -16.23 26.58 -18.40
C GLY A 37 -17.69 26.94 -18.14
N ASP A 38 -18.57 25.95 -18.24
CA ASP A 38 -20.02 26.10 -18.05
C ASP A 38 -20.47 25.71 -16.64
N ILE A 39 -19.54 25.31 -15.78
CA ILE A 39 -19.76 24.98 -14.37
C ILE A 39 -18.50 25.19 -13.54
N ILE A 40 -18.68 25.61 -12.29
CA ILE A 40 -17.63 25.72 -11.28
C ILE A 40 -17.77 24.58 -10.27
N LEU A 41 -16.72 23.80 -10.06
CA LEU A 41 -16.63 22.90 -8.91
C LEU A 41 -15.87 23.59 -7.78
N ARG A 42 -16.54 23.81 -6.65
CA ARG A 42 -15.93 24.40 -5.44
C ARG A 42 -15.55 23.30 -4.46
N THR A 43 -14.26 23.17 -4.21
CA THR A 43 -13.69 22.14 -3.31
C THR A 43 -13.82 22.51 -1.84
N SER A 44 -13.58 21.55 -0.94
CA SER A 44 -13.72 21.72 0.52
C SER A 44 -12.78 22.78 1.12
N ASP A 45 -11.69 23.07 0.42
CA ASP A 45 -10.67 24.07 0.74
C ASP A 45 -10.86 25.37 -0.08
N ASN A 46 -12.09 25.62 -0.54
CA ASN A 46 -12.52 26.83 -1.25
C ASN A 46 -11.74 27.13 -2.54
N VAL A 47 -11.32 26.10 -3.26
CA VAL A 47 -10.74 26.27 -4.61
C VAL A 47 -11.81 26.00 -5.68
N ASP A 48 -11.99 26.97 -6.57
CA ASP A 48 -12.94 26.95 -7.69
C ASP A 48 -12.27 26.46 -8.96
N PHE A 49 -12.74 25.34 -9.49
CA PHE A 49 -12.30 24.78 -10.77
C PHE A 49 -13.32 25.11 -11.86
N GLN A 50 -12.90 25.87 -12.87
CA GLN A 50 -13.70 26.13 -14.06
C GLN A 50 -13.61 24.92 -15.00
N VAL A 51 -14.72 24.22 -15.20
CA VAL A 51 -14.76 22.97 -15.94
C VAL A 51 -15.92 22.91 -16.94
N PHE A 52 -15.87 21.93 -17.83
CA PHE A 52 -16.88 21.67 -18.83
C PHE A 52 -17.72 20.47 -18.39
N ARG A 53 -19.00 20.71 -18.14
CA ARG A 53 -19.99 19.72 -17.74
C ARG A 53 -19.96 18.50 -18.66
N ILE A 54 -19.88 18.70 -19.97
CA ILE A 54 -19.86 17.59 -20.94
C ILE A 54 -18.69 16.61 -20.71
N ILE A 55 -17.53 17.09 -20.26
CA ILE A 55 -16.37 16.23 -19.97
C ILE A 55 -16.63 15.41 -18.70
N LEU A 56 -17.19 16.05 -17.66
CA LEU A 56 -17.56 15.35 -16.42
C LEU A 56 -18.66 14.31 -16.67
N ASP A 57 -19.68 14.66 -17.45
CA ASP A 57 -20.80 13.79 -17.80
C ASP A 57 -20.34 12.52 -18.55
N LEU A 58 -19.30 12.64 -19.38
CA LEU A 58 -18.70 11.53 -20.11
C LEU A 58 -17.73 10.70 -19.25
N ALA A 59 -17.02 11.35 -18.33
CA ALA A 59 -16.01 10.69 -17.50
C ALA A 59 -16.60 9.99 -16.27
N SER A 60 -17.77 10.43 -15.80
CA SER A 60 -18.36 10.00 -14.54
C SER A 60 -19.89 9.94 -14.63
N PRO A 61 -20.50 8.74 -14.46
CA PRO A 61 -21.96 8.64 -14.36
C PRO A 61 -22.50 9.37 -13.12
N VAL A 62 -21.73 9.44 -12.03
CA VAL A 62 -22.12 10.15 -10.81
C VAL A 62 -22.20 11.65 -11.03
N PHE A 63 -21.20 12.26 -11.70
CA PHE A 63 -21.27 13.67 -12.06
C PHE A 63 -22.44 13.92 -13.01
N LYS A 64 -22.65 13.06 -14.02
CA LYS A 64 -23.78 13.17 -14.94
C LYS A 64 -25.12 13.25 -14.20
N ASP A 65 -25.35 12.34 -13.25
CA ASP A 65 -26.59 12.30 -12.48
C ASP A 65 -26.68 13.49 -11.52
N MET A 66 -25.61 13.81 -10.79
CA MET A 66 -25.56 14.93 -9.83
C MET A 66 -25.82 16.29 -10.52
N LEU A 67 -25.26 16.49 -11.71
CA LEU A 67 -25.39 17.73 -12.49
C LEU A 67 -26.69 17.81 -13.30
N SER A 68 -27.44 16.72 -13.38
CA SER A 68 -28.78 16.71 -13.99
C SER A 68 -29.86 17.29 -13.06
N ILE A 69 -29.61 17.33 -11.75
CA ILE A 69 -30.54 17.85 -10.76
C ILE A 69 -30.60 19.38 -10.88
N PRO A 70 -31.80 19.98 -11.05
CA PRO A 70 -31.95 21.43 -11.08
C PRO A 70 -31.44 22.05 -9.79
N GLN A 71 -30.39 22.87 -9.89
CA GLN A 71 -29.90 23.63 -8.75
C GLN A 71 -30.86 24.78 -8.42
N PRO A 72 -30.99 25.18 -7.14
CA PRO A 72 -31.69 26.41 -6.80
C PRO A 72 -31.08 27.58 -7.60
N PRO A 73 -31.88 28.57 -8.03
CA PRO A 73 -31.35 29.73 -8.71
C PRO A 73 -30.21 30.33 -7.87
N PRO A 74 -29.07 30.69 -8.49
CA PRO A 74 -27.93 31.18 -7.74
C PRO A 74 -28.37 32.38 -6.92
N LEU A 75 -28.18 32.30 -5.59
CA LEU A 75 -27.98 33.52 -4.82
C LEU A 75 -26.84 34.23 -5.52
N GLN A 76 -27.06 35.45 -6.00
CA GLN A 76 -26.10 36.18 -6.82
C GLN A 76 -24.82 36.39 -6.02
N ASP A 77 -23.89 35.44 -6.08
CA ASP A 77 -22.50 35.65 -5.72
C ASP A 77 -21.94 36.55 -6.82
N GLU A 78 -21.77 37.84 -6.51
CA GLU A 78 -21.35 38.88 -7.46
C GLU A 78 -19.99 38.60 -8.15
N GLY A 79 -19.29 37.53 -7.76
CA GLY A 79 -18.00 37.11 -8.32
C GLY A 79 -18.03 36.02 -9.40
N THR A 80 -19.12 35.26 -9.59
CA THR A 80 -19.11 34.08 -10.48
C THR A 80 -19.69 34.30 -11.88
N GLY A 81 -20.10 35.53 -12.20
CA GLY A 81 -20.56 35.91 -13.54
C GLY A 81 -21.83 35.18 -14.02
N GLY A 82 -22.54 34.49 -13.12
CA GLY A 82 -23.74 33.71 -13.44
C GLY A 82 -23.48 32.24 -13.77
N THR A 83 -22.23 31.76 -13.75
CA THR A 83 -21.90 30.34 -13.91
C THR A 83 -22.34 29.54 -12.67
N PRO A 84 -23.03 28.39 -12.83
CA PRO A 84 -23.46 27.59 -11.70
C PRO A 84 -22.27 27.03 -10.91
N VAL A 85 -22.34 27.13 -9.58
CA VAL A 85 -21.33 26.60 -8.65
C VAL A 85 -21.88 25.35 -7.96
N VAL A 86 -21.10 24.28 -7.96
CA VAL A 86 -21.39 23.05 -7.23
C VAL A 86 -20.29 22.79 -6.21
N THR A 87 -20.66 22.79 -4.93
CA THR A 87 -19.75 22.50 -3.83
C THR A 87 -19.56 21.00 -3.64
N ILE A 88 -18.31 20.57 -3.44
CA ILE A 88 -17.93 19.17 -3.24
C ILE A 88 -17.05 19.03 -2.00
N SER A 89 -17.04 17.83 -1.41
CA SER A 89 -16.37 17.55 -0.13
C SER A 89 -14.89 17.22 -0.26
N GLU A 90 -14.39 17.08 -1.48
CA GLU A 90 -13.02 16.68 -1.77
C GLU A 90 -12.09 17.89 -1.80
N SER A 91 -10.81 17.66 -1.51
CA SER A 91 -9.79 18.70 -1.59
C SER A 91 -9.42 19.06 -3.02
N SER A 92 -8.95 20.29 -3.22
CA SER A 92 -8.40 20.79 -4.47
C SER A 92 -7.34 19.87 -5.07
N THR A 93 -6.45 19.30 -4.26
CA THR A 93 -5.39 18.40 -4.73
C THR A 93 -5.94 17.13 -5.37
N ALA A 94 -6.93 16.48 -4.74
CA ALA A 94 -7.52 15.26 -5.29
C ALA A 94 -8.32 15.55 -6.57
N ILE A 95 -9.06 16.66 -6.58
CA ILE A 95 -9.90 17.07 -7.70
C ILE A 95 -9.06 17.50 -8.90
N ASP A 96 -7.98 18.25 -8.72
CA ASP A 96 -7.05 18.58 -9.81
C ASP A 96 -6.55 17.32 -10.52
N ILE A 97 -6.04 16.34 -9.75
CA ILE A 97 -5.53 15.07 -10.31
C ILE A 97 -6.62 14.32 -11.07
N ILE A 98 -7.82 14.18 -10.50
CA ILE A 98 -8.93 13.45 -11.12
C ILE A 98 -9.42 14.15 -12.38
N LEU A 99 -9.54 15.49 -12.38
CA LEU A 99 -9.93 16.26 -13.55
C LEU A 99 -8.90 16.10 -14.68
N ARG A 100 -7.60 16.06 -14.37
CA ARG A 100 -6.56 15.80 -15.38
C ARG A 100 -6.66 14.42 -16.02
N PHE A 101 -7.24 13.42 -15.34
CA PHE A 101 -7.57 12.13 -15.94
C PHE A 101 -8.81 12.17 -16.83
N CYS A 102 -9.73 13.11 -16.60
CA CYS A 102 -10.95 13.27 -17.39
C CYS A 102 -10.71 14.08 -18.68
N TYR A 103 -9.78 15.04 -18.62
CA TYR A 103 -9.51 15.96 -19.72
C TYR A 103 -8.48 15.38 -20.71
N PRO A 104 -8.58 15.75 -22.01
CA PRO A 104 -7.63 15.32 -23.05
C PRO A 104 -6.31 16.11 -22.96
N ILE A 105 -5.64 15.99 -21.83
CA ILE A 105 -4.36 16.63 -21.51
C ILE A 105 -3.33 15.58 -21.09
N VAL A 106 -2.12 16.02 -20.76
CA VAL A 106 -1.10 15.13 -20.20
C VAL A 106 -1.60 14.58 -18.87
N GLN A 107 -1.72 13.26 -18.79
CA GLN A 107 -2.15 12.57 -17.58
C GLN A 107 -1.14 12.79 -16.45
N PRO A 108 -1.60 13.03 -15.22
CA PRO A 108 -0.72 13.25 -14.09
C PRO A 108 -0.04 11.92 -13.69
N GLN A 109 1.15 12.03 -13.12
CA GLN A 109 1.84 10.91 -12.49
C GLN A 109 1.71 11.01 -10.97
N PHE A 110 1.65 9.86 -10.29
CA PHE A 110 1.63 9.78 -8.82
C PHE A 110 3.06 9.83 -8.25
N ASP A 111 3.81 10.87 -8.63
CA ASP A 111 5.23 11.02 -8.29
C ASP A 111 5.43 11.56 -6.88
N CYS A 112 4.35 11.88 -6.15
CA CYS A 112 4.42 12.33 -4.77
C CYS A 112 4.66 11.16 -3.80
N ASP A 113 5.62 11.32 -2.89
CA ASP A 113 5.87 10.39 -1.76
C ASP A 113 4.75 10.40 -0.70
N ASN A 114 3.65 11.14 -0.96
CA ASN A 114 2.59 11.34 0.01
C ASN A 114 1.42 10.38 -0.23
N MET A 115 1.31 9.37 0.64
CA MET A 115 0.23 8.38 0.64
C MET A 115 -1.16 9.00 0.82
N SER A 116 -1.27 10.15 1.51
CA SER A 116 -2.54 10.83 1.74
C SER A 116 -3.15 11.38 0.43
N ILE A 117 -2.31 11.77 -0.53
CA ILE A 117 -2.77 12.24 -1.85
C ILE A 117 -3.36 11.06 -2.62
N ILE A 118 -2.68 9.91 -2.64
CA ILE A 118 -3.18 8.69 -3.31
C ILE A 118 -4.50 8.25 -2.65
N ALA A 119 -4.60 8.30 -1.32
CA ALA A 119 -5.82 7.99 -0.59
C ALA A 119 -6.98 8.93 -0.97
N GLY A 120 -6.73 10.24 -0.99
CA GLY A 120 -7.72 11.26 -1.37
C GLY A 120 -8.21 11.07 -2.81
N VAL A 121 -7.30 10.80 -3.74
CA VAL A 121 -7.63 10.51 -5.14
C VAL A 121 -8.43 9.22 -5.27
N LEU A 122 -8.03 8.13 -4.60
CA LEU A 122 -8.80 6.88 -4.62
C LEU A 122 -10.20 7.06 -4.05
N HIS A 123 -10.34 7.78 -2.94
CA HIS A 123 -11.63 8.05 -2.32
C HIS A 123 -12.54 8.83 -3.26
N ALA A 124 -12.04 9.94 -3.82
CA ALA A 124 -12.79 10.80 -4.72
C ALA A 124 -13.10 10.09 -6.07
N ALA A 125 -12.13 9.41 -6.66
CA ALA A 125 -12.32 8.71 -7.93
C ALA A 125 -13.30 7.54 -7.79
N THR A 126 -13.28 6.83 -6.66
CA THR A 126 -14.27 5.79 -6.36
C THR A 126 -15.66 6.39 -6.12
N LYS A 127 -15.76 7.49 -5.38
CA LYS A 127 -17.02 8.21 -5.11
C LYS A 127 -17.69 8.68 -6.41
N TYR A 128 -16.91 9.21 -7.34
CA TYR A 128 -17.40 9.72 -8.62
C TYR A 128 -17.34 8.68 -9.75
N ASP A 129 -16.96 7.44 -9.47
CA ASP A 129 -16.84 6.37 -10.47
C ASP A 129 -15.98 6.73 -11.71
N ILE A 130 -14.80 7.31 -11.46
CA ILE A 130 -13.86 7.75 -12.50
C ILE A 130 -12.76 6.69 -12.67
N HIS A 131 -13.08 5.64 -13.43
CA HIS A 131 -12.16 4.51 -13.66
C HIS A 131 -10.78 4.93 -14.21
N ALA A 132 -10.74 5.98 -15.03
CA ALA A 132 -9.51 6.54 -15.59
C ALA A 132 -8.51 6.97 -14.50
N ALA A 133 -9.00 7.39 -13.32
CA ALA A 133 -8.17 7.74 -12.17
C ALA A 133 -8.01 6.57 -11.18
N ILE A 134 -9.03 5.72 -11.00
CA ILE A 134 -8.98 4.57 -10.06
C ILE A 134 -7.84 3.62 -10.41
N ILE A 135 -7.72 3.22 -11.68
CA ILE A 135 -6.73 2.23 -12.13
C ILE A 135 -5.29 2.67 -11.83
N PRO A 136 -4.83 3.86 -12.30
CA PRO A 136 -3.47 4.31 -12.02
C PRO A 136 -3.24 4.61 -10.54
N ALA A 137 -4.25 5.09 -9.80
CA ALA A 137 -4.11 5.33 -8.36
C ALA A 137 -3.92 4.02 -7.57
N ARG A 138 -4.63 2.94 -7.93
CA ARG A 138 -4.42 1.59 -7.35
C ARG A 138 -3.03 1.05 -7.68
N ALA A 139 -2.55 1.26 -8.91
CA ALA A 139 -1.20 0.87 -9.32
C ALA A 139 -0.13 1.64 -8.54
N ALA A 140 -0.30 2.95 -8.38
CA ALA A 140 0.58 3.79 -7.56
C ALA A 140 0.61 3.30 -6.11
N LEU A 141 -0.56 3.03 -5.50
CA LEU A 141 -0.65 2.52 -4.13
C LEU A 141 0.17 1.24 -3.93
N ARG A 142 0.09 0.29 -4.87
CA ARG A 142 0.87 -0.95 -4.85
C ARG A 142 2.36 -0.71 -5.01
N ALA A 143 2.75 0.17 -5.95
CA ALA A 143 4.16 0.48 -6.18
C ALA A 143 4.79 1.10 -4.92
N ARG A 144 4.11 2.07 -4.30
CA ARG A 144 4.57 2.72 -3.06
C ARG A 144 4.69 1.76 -1.89
N ALA A 145 3.77 0.80 -1.77
CA ALA A 145 3.82 -0.20 -0.71
C ALA A 145 5.13 -1.00 -0.68
N GLU A 146 5.82 -1.15 -1.82
CA GLU A 146 7.07 -1.90 -1.93
C GLU A 146 8.32 -1.10 -1.53
N GLU A 147 8.20 0.22 -1.35
CA GLU A 147 9.34 1.14 -1.15
C GLU A 147 9.82 1.19 0.29
N SER A 148 8.91 1.06 1.28
CA SER A 148 9.25 1.18 2.70
C SER A 148 8.24 0.47 3.60
N ASN A 149 8.60 0.31 4.87
CA ASN A 149 7.74 -0.27 5.90
C ASN A 149 6.52 0.63 6.18
N GLU A 150 6.76 1.93 6.30
CA GLU A 150 5.77 2.99 6.46
C GLU A 150 4.74 2.94 5.32
N ASN A 151 5.21 2.88 4.07
CA ASN A 151 4.33 2.88 2.91
C ASN A 151 3.53 1.59 2.79
N ALA A 152 4.11 0.43 3.11
CA ALA A 152 3.39 -0.84 3.14
C ALA A 152 2.23 -0.78 4.15
N LEU A 153 2.49 -0.23 5.34
CA LEU A 153 1.47 -0.09 6.38
C LEU A 153 0.39 0.93 6.02
N ALA A 154 0.78 2.09 5.48
CA ALA A 154 -0.15 3.11 5.00
C ALA A 154 -1.02 2.58 3.85
N ALA A 155 -0.42 1.88 2.89
CA ALA A 155 -1.13 1.26 1.77
C ALA A 155 -2.15 0.23 2.25
N TYR A 156 -1.78 -0.60 3.24
CA TYR A 156 -2.68 -1.57 3.85
C TYR A 156 -3.88 -0.86 4.52
N ALA A 157 -3.60 0.20 5.29
CA ALA A 157 -4.63 0.97 5.98
C ALA A 157 -5.62 1.62 5.00
N ILE A 158 -5.10 2.30 3.96
CA ILE A 158 -5.89 2.91 2.89
C ILE A 158 -6.74 1.85 2.20
N ALA A 159 -6.14 0.73 1.80
CA ALA A 159 -6.83 -0.33 1.09
C ALA A 159 -7.96 -0.94 1.93
N CYS A 160 -7.75 -1.14 3.24
CA CYS A 160 -8.80 -1.60 4.14
C CYS A 160 -9.93 -0.58 4.26
N SER A 161 -9.62 0.71 4.45
CA SER A 161 -10.64 1.77 4.56
C SER A 161 -11.50 1.91 3.29
N LEU A 162 -10.90 1.66 2.13
CA LEU A 162 -11.57 1.73 0.82
C LEU A 162 -12.10 0.37 0.34
N LYS A 163 -12.02 -0.68 1.16
CA LYS A 163 -12.44 -2.06 0.83
C LYS A 163 -11.78 -2.63 -0.43
N LEU A 164 -10.55 -2.23 -0.70
CA LEU A 164 -9.73 -2.67 -1.83
C LEU A 164 -8.95 -3.94 -1.45
N GLU A 165 -9.60 -5.10 -1.53
CA GLU A 165 -9.03 -6.37 -1.01
C GLU A 165 -7.71 -6.76 -1.69
N GLU A 166 -7.63 -6.62 -3.01
CA GLU A 166 -6.43 -6.96 -3.78
C GLU A 166 -5.22 -6.10 -3.39
N GLU A 167 -5.45 -4.81 -3.12
CA GLU A 167 -4.45 -3.86 -2.65
C GLU A 167 -4.06 -4.13 -1.20
N ALA A 168 -5.03 -4.46 -0.34
CA ALA A 168 -4.76 -4.82 1.05
C ALA A 168 -3.90 -6.08 1.11
N ARG A 169 -4.17 -7.07 0.25
CA ARG A 169 -3.35 -8.28 0.12
C ARG A 169 -1.95 -7.96 -0.39
N ALA A 170 -1.83 -7.16 -1.44
CA ALA A 170 -0.53 -6.75 -1.98
C ALA A 170 0.30 -5.97 -0.94
N ALA A 171 -0.31 -5.03 -0.22
CA ALA A 171 0.35 -4.26 0.83
C ALA A 171 0.76 -5.12 2.02
N ALA A 172 -0.08 -6.07 2.46
CA ALA A 172 0.27 -7.03 3.50
C ALA A 172 1.45 -7.93 3.07
N MET A 173 1.52 -8.30 1.79
CA MET A 173 2.65 -9.05 1.25
C MET A 173 3.93 -8.19 1.18
N ALA A 174 3.83 -6.93 0.79
CA ALA A 174 4.95 -6.00 0.81
C ALA A 174 5.48 -5.78 2.24
N TYR A 175 4.58 -5.70 3.23
CA TYR A 175 4.90 -5.56 4.65
C TYR A 175 5.79 -6.70 5.19
N LEU A 176 5.71 -7.91 4.61
CA LEU A 176 6.54 -9.06 4.99
C LEU A 176 8.03 -8.91 4.65
N LYS A 177 8.41 -7.90 3.84
CA LYS A 177 9.82 -7.55 3.61
C LYS A 177 10.42 -6.82 4.80
N TRP A 178 9.59 -6.30 5.69
CA TRP A 178 9.98 -5.41 6.75
C TRP A 178 9.74 -6.03 8.13
N PRO A 179 10.53 -5.63 9.14
CA PRO A 179 10.27 -6.05 10.50
C PRO A 179 8.91 -5.51 10.98
N ALA A 180 8.18 -6.33 11.74
CA ALA A 180 6.96 -5.91 12.44
C ALA A 180 7.32 -4.96 13.59
N LEU A 181 7.70 -3.73 13.25
CA LEU A 181 8.01 -2.65 14.16
C LEU A 181 6.80 -1.75 14.36
N SER A 182 6.75 -1.09 15.51
CA SER A 182 5.76 -0.05 15.83
C SER A 182 6.05 1.22 15.04
N VAL A 183 5.75 1.21 13.75
CA VAL A 183 5.79 2.39 12.89
C VAL A 183 4.44 3.09 12.99
N SER A 184 4.45 4.41 13.18
CA SER A 184 3.24 5.22 13.25
C SER A 184 3.07 5.98 11.94
N VAL A 185 2.00 5.67 11.20
CA VAL A 185 1.59 6.41 10.00
C VAL A 185 0.22 7.06 10.22
N PRO A 186 -0.06 8.24 9.65
CA PRO A 186 -1.34 8.93 9.83
C PRO A 186 -2.56 8.07 9.47
N GLU A 187 -2.42 7.23 8.45
CA GLU A 187 -3.47 6.36 7.92
C GLU A 187 -3.93 5.29 8.92
N LEU A 188 -3.15 4.99 9.96
CA LEU A 188 -3.59 4.09 11.03
C LEU A 188 -4.78 4.64 11.82
N ALA A 189 -4.96 5.97 11.86
CA ALA A 189 -6.07 6.58 12.60
C ALA A 189 -7.44 6.17 12.06
N SER A 190 -7.54 5.81 10.79
CA SER A 190 -8.77 5.34 10.13
C SER A 190 -8.89 3.81 10.05
N LEU A 191 -7.85 3.07 10.42
CA LEU A 191 -7.84 1.61 10.33
C LEU A 191 -8.48 0.99 11.59
N PRO A 192 -9.50 0.12 11.44
CA PRO A 192 -10.04 -0.62 12.58
C PRO A 192 -8.94 -1.42 13.29
N ALA A 193 -8.94 -1.40 14.62
CA ALA A 193 -7.93 -2.10 15.43
C ALA A 193 -7.87 -3.61 15.13
N LEU A 194 -9.00 -4.20 14.74
CA LEU A 194 -9.08 -5.61 14.32
C LEU A 194 -8.28 -5.86 13.03
N ASP A 195 -8.33 -4.94 12.06
CA ASP A 195 -7.60 -5.09 10.79
C ASP A 195 -6.09 -4.93 10.99
N TYR A 196 -5.70 -4.00 11.86
CA TYR A 196 -4.30 -3.91 12.28
C TYR A 196 -3.83 -5.18 13.01
N HIS A 197 -4.64 -5.72 13.91
CA HIS A 197 -4.35 -7.00 14.58
C HIS A 197 -4.22 -8.14 13.56
N ASN A 198 -5.09 -8.20 12.56
CA ASN A 198 -5.04 -9.21 11.50
C ASN A 198 -3.74 -9.13 10.71
N LEU A 199 -3.25 -7.94 10.37
CA LEU A 199 -1.96 -7.75 9.70
C LEU A 199 -0.79 -8.28 10.54
N LEU A 200 -0.76 -7.95 11.84
CA LEU A 200 0.30 -8.43 12.74
C LEU A 200 0.24 -9.95 12.94
N ASP A 201 -0.95 -10.52 13.07
CA ASP A 201 -1.14 -11.96 13.16
C ASP A 201 -0.74 -12.67 11.85
N PHE A 202 -1.03 -12.08 10.70
CA PHE A 202 -0.57 -12.56 9.40
C PHE A 202 0.95 -12.61 9.32
N HIS A 203 1.63 -11.50 9.65
CA HIS A 203 3.10 -11.42 9.67
C HIS A 203 3.69 -12.51 10.56
N ARG A 204 3.20 -12.64 11.80
CA ARG A 204 3.62 -13.66 12.76
C ARG A 204 3.42 -15.09 12.24
N ARG A 205 2.27 -15.38 11.63
CA ARG A 205 1.98 -16.70 11.04
C ARG A 205 2.91 -17.04 9.89
N VAL A 206 3.20 -16.06 9.03
CA VAL A 206 4.16 -16.24 7.93
C VAL A 206 5.55 -16.51 8.47
N CYS A 207 6.06 -15.70 9.42
CA CYS A 207 7.37 -15.94 10.04
C CYS A 207 7.47 -17.35 10.64
N LYS A 208 6.43 -17.80 11.35
CA LYS A 208 6.39 -19.14 11.93
C LYS A 208 6.41 -20.24 10.85
N ALA A 209 5.65 -20.07 9.76
CA ALA A 209 5.61 -21.03 8.67
C ALA A 209 6.96 -21.14 7.95
N VAL A 210 7.57 -19.99 7.63
CA VAL A 210 8.91 -19.93 7.01
C VAL A 210 9.98 -20.52 7.94
N GLY A 211 9.94 -20.21 9.24
CA GLY A 211 10.85 -20.81 10.22
C GLY A 211 10.69 -22.33 10.32
N SER A 212 9.46 -22.84 10.25
CA SER A 212 9.17 -24.28 10.26
C SER A 212 9.63 -24.99 8.99
N LEU A 213 9.47 -24.34 7.83
CA LEU A 213 9.99 -24.81 6.54
C LEU A 213 11.51 -25.00 6.60
N LEU A 214 12.22 -24.01 7.14
CA LEU A 214 13.68 -24.08 7.34
C LEU A 214 14.07 -25.19 8.33
N ASP A 215 13.30 -25.41 9.40
CA ASP A 215 13.56 -26.47 10.37
C ASP A 215 13.43 -27.87 9.76
N GLN A 216 12.33 -28.15 9.07
CA GLN A 216 12.02 -29.48 8.52
C GLN A 216 12.97 -29.86 7.38
N GLY A 217 13.36 -28.90 6.54
CA GLY A 217 14.37 -29.11 5.51
C GLY A 217 14.01 -30.18 4.45
N ASP A 218 12.75 -30.63 4.40
CA ASP A 218 12.33 -31.69 3.49
C ASP A 218 12.29 -31.22 2.02
N PHE A 219 11.98 -29.95 1.76
CA PHE A 219 12.11 -29.36 0.42
C PHE A 219 13.58 -29.33 -0.07
N LEU A 220 14.54 -29.29 0.87
CA LEU A 220 15.97 -29.37 0.56
C LEU A 220 16.37 -30.79 0.16
N ARG A 221 15.56 -31.82 0.48
CA ARG A 221 15.83 -33.19 0.04
C ARG A 221 15.96 -33.21 -1.48
N ASP A 222 15.06 -32.60 -2.23
CA ASP A 222 15.09 -32.67 -3.70
C ASP A 222 16.01 -31.62 -4.32
N ALA A 223 16.08 -30.41 -3.75
CA ALA A 223 16.99 -29.36 -4.22
C ALA A 223 18.47 -29.76 -4.10
N PHE A 224 18.78 -30.64 -3.15
CA PHE A 224 20.15 -31.03 -2.85
C PHE A 224 20.51 -32.50 -3.14
N SER A 225 19.56 -33.45 -3.22
CA SER A 225 19.87 -34.88 -3.30
C SER A 225 20.32 -35.39 -4.67
N THR A 226 20.09 -34.68 -5.77
CA THR A 226 20.29 -35.31 -7.10
C THR A 226 21.32 -34.65 -8.01
N LYS A 227 21.82 -33.44 -7.71
CA LYS A 227 22.95 -32.77 -8.43
C LYS A 227 23.41 -31.42 -7.84
N GLY A 228 22.92 -30.99 -6.67
CA GLY A 228 23.18 -29.67 -6.05
C GLY A 228 24.21 -29.67 -4.90
N LEU A 229 24.41 -28.53 -4.24
CA LEU A 229 25.48 -28.20 -3.27
C LEU A 229 25.72 -29.12 -2.06
N ILE A 230 24.83 -30.06 -1.79
CA ILE A 230 24.93 -31.04 -0.68
C ILE A 230 24.91 -32.47 -1.25
N SER A 231 24.74 -32.65 -2.57
CA SER A 231 25.11 -33.88 -3.27
C SER A 231 26.59 -33.82 -3.61
N PHE A 232 27.41 -34.12 -2.61
CA PHE A 232 28.49 -35.04 -2.88
C PHE A 232 28.30 -36.21 -1.95
N SER A 233 28.03 -37.37 -2.54
CA SER A 233 28.43 -38.63 -1.92
C SER A 233 29.85 -38.44 -1.39
N PHE A 234 30.19 -39.10 -0.28
CA PHE A 234 31.52 -39.14 0.34
C PHE A 234 32.67 -39.61 -0.61
N LEU A 235 32.44 -39.62 -1.93
CA LEU A 235 33.18 -40.31 -2.97
C LEU A 235 33.56 -39.43 -4.20
N SER A 236 33.14 -38.16 -4.31
CA SER A 236 33.43 -37.37 -5.53
C SER A 236 34.75 -36.58 -5.50
N HIS A 237 35.29 -36.38 -4.31
CA HIS A 237 36.61 -35.81 -4.07
C HIS A 237 36.98 -36.26 -2.66
N GLU A 238 38.20 -36.78 -2.45
CA GLU A 238 38.71 -37.39 -1.22
C GLU A 238 38.85 -36.40 -0.04
N CYS A 239 37.88 -35.52 0.18
CA CYS A 239 37.80 -34.64 1.34
C CYS A 239 37.03 -35.36 2.45
N SER A 240 37.52 -36.53 2.87
CA SER A 240 36.87 -37.35 3.91
C SER A 240 37.12 -36.85 5.34
N HIS A 241 37.95 -35.82 5.55
CA HIS A 241 38.42 -35.46 6.90
C HIS A 241 38.19 -34.02 7.36
N GLU A 242 37.89 -33.06 6.48
CA GLU A 242 37.92 -31.64 6.89
C GLU A 242 36.55 -30.96 7.00
N THR A 243 35.49 -31.54 6.41
CA THR A 243 34.16 -30.93 6.48
C THR A 243 33.38 -31.53 7.64
N ARG A 244 33.16 -30.76 8.72
CA ARG A 244 32.37 -31.21 9.87
C ARG A 244 30.93 -31.49 9.45
N ILE A 245 30.40 -32.64 9.86
CA ILE A 245 29.02 -33.03 9.64
C ILE A 245 28.34 -33.10 11.02
N LYS A 246 27.13 -32.54 11.14
CA LYS A 246 26.34 -32.55 12.36
C LYS A 246 25.00 -33.24 12.12
N PHE A 247 24.48 -33.90 13.14
CA PHE A 247 23.11 -34.42 13.10
C PHE A 247 22.13 -33.28 13.34
N ASP A 248 21.35 -32.93 12.32
CA ASP A 248 20.22 -32.02 12.43
C ASP A 248 19.02 -32.80 12.99
N ARG A 249 18.63 -32.47 14.23
CA ARG A 249 17.49 -33.12 14.90
C ARG A 249 16.16 -32.81 14.24
N TYR A 250 16.01 -31.63 13.64
CA TYR A 250 14.76 -31.21 13.00
C TYR A 250 14.55 -31.91 11.66
N ALA A 251 15.63 -32.04 10.88
CA ALA A 251 15.60 -32.77 9.61
C ALA A 251 15.85 -34.29 9.75
N SER A 252 16.12 -34.74 10.98
CA SER A 252 16.47 -36.13 11.35
C SER A 252 17.56 -36.75 10.46
N ARG A 253 18.62 -35.99 10.16
CA ARG A 253 19.68 -36.42 9.24
C ARG A 253 21.01 -35.73 9.51
N TYR A 254 22.09 -36.26 8.95
CA TYR A 254 23.40 -35.63 8.98
C TYR A 254 23.53 -34.58 7.86
N THR A 255 23.96 -33.37 8.21
CA THR A 255 24.19 -32.25 7.26
C THR A 255 25.56 -31.63 7.49
N TYR A 256 26.10 -30.96 6.47
CA TYR A 256 27.33 -30.17 6.64
C TYR A 256 27.14 -29.05 7.65
N ASP A 257 28.16 -28.80 8.47
CA ASP A 257 28.13 -27.80 9.55
C ASP A 257 27.88 -26.37 9.03
N TRP A 258 28.49 -26.03 7.89
CA TRP A 258 28.27 -24.73 7.23
C TRP A 258 26.80 -24.55 6.85
N TRP A 259 26.14 -25.61 6.40
CA TRP A 259 24.72 -25.56 5.99
C TRP A 259 23.81 -25.41 7.20
N SER A 260 24.06 -26.17 8.27
CA SER A 260 23.32 -26.03 9.53
C SER A 260 23.45 -24.62 10.11
N SER A 261 24.65 -24.03 10.05
CA SER A 261 24.90 -22.66 10.51
C SER A 261 24.19 -21.63 9.64
N SER A 262 24.26 -21.76 8.32
CA SER A 262 23.55 -20.88 7.38
C SER A 262 22.05 -20.95 7.51
N LYS A 263 21.48 -22.16 7.70
CA LYS A 263 20.05 -22.34 7.98
C LYS A 263 19.63 -21.57 9.23
N LEU A 264 20.44 -21.60 10.29
CA LEU A 264 20.18 -20.84 11.51
C LEU A 264 20.24 -19.33 11.24
N THR A 265 21.24 -18.85 10.49
CA THR A 265 21.34 -17.44 10.04
C THR A 265 20.09 -17.01 9.27
N PHE A 266 19.62 -17.83 8.33
CA PHE A 266 18.42 -17.54 7.55
C PHE A 266 17.17 -17.52 8.42
N LYS A 267 17.05 -18.48 9.34
CA LYS A 267 15.92 -18.55 10.26
C LYS A 267 15.86 -17.30 11.13
N ASP A 268 16.98 -16.88 11.70
CA ASP A 268 17.05 -15.69 12.54
C ASP A 268 16.63 -14.43 11.77
N ALA A 269 17.14 -14.26 10.54
CA ALA A 269 16.76 -13.13 9.69
C ALA A 269 15.28 -13.16 9.28
N LEU A 270 14.83 -14.28 8.70
CA LEU A 270 13.48 -14.42 8.13
C LEU A 270 12.38 -14.56 9.19
N ASN A 271 12.73 -14.76 10.47
CA ASN A 271 11.78 -14.64 11.59
C ASN A 271 11.26 -13.21 11.77
N THR A 272 11.96 -12.21 11.23
CA THR A 272 11.56 -10.80 11.30
C THR A 272 11.15 -10.24 9.95
N THR A 273 11.84 -10.64 8.88
CA THR A 273 11.61 -10.17 7.51
C THR A 273 11.45 -11.35 6.54
N PRO A 274 10.32 -12.07 6.57
CA PRO A 274 10.18 -13.35 5.87
C PRO A 274 10.31 -13.29 4.34
N LEU A 275 10.19 -12.10 3.71
CA LEU A 275 10.41 -11.90 2.28
C LEU A 275 11.66 -11.06 1.93
N ASP A 276 12.52 -10.74 2.90
CA ASP A 276 13.81 -10.10 2.64
C ASP A 276 14.83 -11.13 2.16
N PHE A 277 14.83 -11.37 0.85
CA PHE A 277 15.69 -12.37 0.23
C PHE A 277 17.16 -11.94 0.12
N ASP A 278 17.52 -10.71 0.49
CA ASP A 278 18.94 -10.32 0.55
C ASP A 278 19.63 -10.94 1.76
N LYS A 279 18.86 -11.35 2.77
CA LYS A 279 19.33 -12.12 3.93
C LYS A 279 19.69 -13.57 3.62
N ILE A 280 19.33 -14.08 2.44
CA ILE A 280 19.73 -15.41 1.94
C ILE A 280 20.76 -15.30 0.80
N SER A 281 21.52 -14.22 0.77
CA SER A 281 22.59 -14.00 -0.21
C SER A 281 23.84 -14.81 0.12
N LEU A 282 24.75 -14.87 -0.85
CA LEU A 282 26.06 -15.48 -0.68
C LEU A 282 26.89 -14.77 0.41
N LEU A 283 26.75 -13.44 0.51
CA LEU A 283 27.40 -12.64 1.55
C LEU A 283 26.90 -13.03 2.94
N ALA A 284 25.60 -13.30 3.09
CA ALA A 284 25.01 -13.71 4.37
C ALA A 284 25.57 -15.05 4.89
N ILE A 285 25.99 -15.96 4.00
CA ILE A 285 26.58 -17.25 4.39
C ILE A 285 28.11 -17.25 4.42
N ALA A 286 28.78 -16.22 3.92
CA ALA A 286 30.24 -16.19 3.83
C ALA A 286 30.95 -16.52 5.15
N PRO A 287 30.52 -16.00 6.33
CA PRO A 287 31.13 -16.35 7.62
C PRO A 287 31.02 -17.85 7.95
N ASN A 288 29.92 -18.49 7.54
CA ASN A 288 29.69 -19.91 7.78
C ASN A 288 30.57 -20.81 6.88
N LEU A 289 31.13 -20.25 5.81
CA LEU A 289 32.03 -20.95 4.89
C LEU A 289 33.51 -20.83 5.29
N GLU A 290 33.86 -20.00 6.26
CA GLU A 290 35.26 -19.79 6.68
C GLU A 290 35.91 -21.08 7.19
N ASN A 291 35.14 -21.92 7.87
CA ASN A 291 35.57 -23.23 8.39
C ASN A 291 35.62 -24.33 7.31
N LEU A 292 35.25 -24.03 6.06
CA LEU A 292 35.36 -24.95 4.93
C LEU A 292 36.75 -24.82 4.30
N SER A 293 37.69 -25.67 4.71
CA SER A 293 39.07 -25.69 4.23
C SER A 293 39.22 -26.15 2.77
N CYS A 294 38.29 -26.96 2.26
CA CYS A 294 38.37 -27.47 0.89
C CYS A 294 37.98 -26.42 -0.16
N VAL A 295 38.97 -25.95 -0.92
CA VAL A 295 38.80 -24.96 -1.99
C VAL A 295 37.76 -25.41 -3.04
N LYS A 296 37.83 -26.67 -3.51
CA LYS A 296 36.88 -27.19 -4.51
C LYS A 296 35.43 -27.22 -4.00
N CYS A 297 35.22 -27.53 -2.72
CA CYS A 297 33.90 -27.48 -2.12
C CYS A 297 33.39 -26.04 -2.05
N ARG A 298 34.25 -25.10 -1.65
CA ARG A 298 33.93 -23.68 -1.59
C ARG A 298 33.57 -23.11 -2.97
N ASP A 299 34.36 -23.41 -4.00
CA ASP A 299 34.11 -22.99 -5.39
C ASP A 299 32.80 -23.56 -5.93
N ASN A 300 32.50 -24.82 -5.59
CA ASN A 300 31.24 -25.43 -5.99
C ASN A 300 30.05 -24.75 -5.31
N ILE A 301 30.16 -24.39 -4.01
CA ILE A 301 29.20 -23.55 -3.27
C ILE A 301 28.94 -22.26 -4.03
N PHE A 302 29.98 -21.49 -4.32
CA PHE A 302 29.85 -20.26 -5.08
C PHE A 302 29.15 -20.44 -6.43
N ARG A 303 29.54 -21.46 -7.20
CA ARG A 303 28.99 -21.70 -8.54
C ARG A 303 27.52 -22.09 -8.55
N LYS A 304 27.05 -22.90 -7.58
CA LYS A 304 25.67 -23.40 -7.56
C LYS A 304 24.78 -22.68 -6.54
N TRP A 305 25.29 -21.67 -5.84
CA TRP A 305 24.54 -20.97 -4.80
C TRP A 305 23.29 -20.32 -5.37
N GLU A 306 23.38 -19.65 -6.51
CA GLU A 306 22.23 -18.91 -7.05
C GLU A 306 21.07 -19.82 -7.48
N GLU A 307 21.37 -20.99 -8.04
CA GLU A 307 20.36 -22.02 -8.34
C GLU A 307 19.68 -22.51 -7.04
N THR A 308 20.48 -22.71 -6.00
CA THR A 308 20.01 -23.15 -4.69
C THR A 308 19.15 -22.08 -4.01
N ARG A 309 19.60 -20.82 -4.03
CA ARG A 309 18.90 -19.65 -3.53
C ARG A 309 17.56 -19.48 -4.24
N SER A 310 17.53 -19.63 -5.56
CA SER A 310 16.29 -19.54 -6.34
C SER A 310 15.25 -20.58 -5.93
N LYS A 311 15.67 -21.84 -5.70
CA LYS A 311 14.77 -22.91 -5.21
C LYS A 311 14.29 -22.63 -3.79
N LEU A 312 15.16 -22.11 -2.92
CA LEU A 312 14.79 -21.70 -1.55
C LEU A 312 13.77 -20.57 -1.57
N ILE A 313 13.97 -19.54 -2.40
CA ILE A 313 13.03 -18.43 -2.59
C ILE A 313 11.67 -18.95 -3.05
N ALA A 314 11.66 -19.87 -4.03
CA ALA A 314 10.43 -20.44 -4.55
C ALA A 314 9.65 -21.19 -3.45
N ALA A 315 10.34 -22.02 -2.65
CA ALA A 315 9.72 -22.74 -1.54
C ALA A 315 9.18 -21.79 -0.46
N ILE A 316 9.91 -20.73 -0.12
CA ILE A 316 9.44 -19.70 0.82
C ILE A 316 8.18 -19.03 0.27
N LYS A 317 8.19 -18.59 -0.99
CA LYS A 317 7.03 -17.94 -1.64
C LYS A 317 5.81 -18.86 -1.67
N GLU A 318 5.99 -20.15 -1.95
CA GLU A 318 4.91 -21.13 -1.92
C GLU A 318 4.32 -21.26 -0.51
N GLU A 319 5.17 -21.30 0.52
CA GLU A 319 4.71 -21.40 1.91
C GLU A 319 3.97 -20.14 2.36
N VAL A 320 4.47 -18.95 1.98
CA VAL A 320 3.76 -17.68 2.23
C VAL A 320 2.40 -17.66 1.52
N ALA A 321 2.31 -18.17 0.29
CA ALA A 321 1.05 -18.24 -0.46
C ALA A 321 0.01 -19.14 0.23
N LYS A 322 0.42 -20.26 0.85
CA LYS A 322 -0.46 -21.12 1.67
C LYS A 322 -1.02 -20.39 2.88
N VAL A 323 -0.21 -19.56 3.54
CA VAL A 323 -0.68 -18.76 4.67
C VAL A 323 -1.63 -17.65 4.20
N SER A 324 -1.29 -16.96 3.10
CA SER A 324 -2.10 -15.88 2.53
C SER A 324 -3.47 -16.34 2.05
N SER A 325 -3.59 -17.53 1.44
CA SER A 325 -4.88 -18.08 1.01
C SER A 325 -5.84 -18.38 2.16
N SER A 326 -5.30 -18.64 3.36
CA SER A 326 -6.07 -18.83 4.59
C SER A 326 -6.38 -17.52 5.34
N HIS A 327 -5.75 -16.40 4.94
CA HIS A 327 -5.88 -15.13 5.63
C HIS A 327 -7.12 -14.38 5.13
N ARG A 328 -7.97 -13.94 6.07
CA ARG A 328 -9.15 -13.13 5.77
C ARG A 328 -8.76 -11.65 5.83
N TYR A 329 -8.69 -11.01 4.67
CA TYR A 329 -8.52 -9.56 4.57
C TYR A 329 -9.85 -8.85 4.88
N ALA A 330 -9.79 -7.64 5.46
CA ALA A 330 -10.91 -6.88 6.03
C ALA A 330 -12.21 -6.86 5.18
N ALA A 331 -12.09 -6.80 3.86
CA ALA A 331 -13.22 -6.76 2.93
C ALA A 331 -14.11 -8.03 2.96
N SER A 332 -13.57 -9.17 3.39
CA SER A 332 -14.29 -10.45 3.46
C SER A 332 -15.28 -10.56 4.62
N GLN A 333 -15.14 -9.75 5.69
CA GLN A 333 -16.00 -9.84 6.87
C GLN A 333 -17.35 -9.13 6.67
N CYS A 334 -17.38 -8.04 5.90
CA CYS A 334 -18.60 -7.25 5.68
C CYS A 334 -19.63 -7.98 4.80
N ASN A 335 -19.20 -8.89 3.91
CA ASN A 335 -20.11 -9.62 3.02
C ASN A 335 -20.85 -10.78 3.70
N MET A 336 -20.35 -11.32 4.83
CA MET A 336 -21.06 -12.40 5.53
C MET A 336 -22.09 -11.90 6.55
N GLN A 337 -21.94 -10.69 7.10
CA GLN A 337 -22.91 -10.14 8.06
C GLN A 337 -24.15 -9.54 7.41
N CYS A 338 -24.07 -9.13 6.13
CA CYS A 338 -25.24 -8.64 5.38
C CYS A 338 -26.12 -9.77 4.81
N LEU A 339 -25.57 -10.97 4.59
CA LEU A 339 -26.33 -12.12 4.06
C LEU A 339 -27.02 -12.96 5.14
N SER A 340 -26.77 -12.71 6.42
CA SER A 340 -27.45 -13.39 7.54
C SER A 340 -28.63 -12.60 8.12
N SER A 341 -29.03 -11.50 7.47
CA SER A 341 -30.07 -10.57 7.97
C SER A 341 -31.16 -10.24 6.93
N ILE A 342 -31.36 -11.10 5.91
CA ILE A 342 -32.50 -11.07 4.98
C ILE A 342 -33.22 -12.41 5.09
#